data_AF-A0A5J4X5W8-F1
#
_entry.id   AF-A0A5J4X5W8-F1
#
_cell.length_a   1.000
_cell.length_b   1.000
_cell.length_c   1.000
_cell.angle_alpha   90.00
_cell.angle_beta   90.00
_cell.angle_gamma   90.00
#
_symmetry.space_group_name_H-M   'P 1'
#
loop_
_entity.id
_entity.type
_entity.pdbx_description
1 polymer ?
#
loop_
_entity_poly.entity_id
_entity_poly.type
_entity_poly.pdbx_seq_one_letter_code
_entity_poly.pdbx_strand_id
1 'polypeptide(L)'
;MADDYPIPPDLSGGKKTAFVVEGRRKIHTVWEDLGGIEMAEEYDLSNDELLIRKFKKPTPIGGEGVWVYEIGEPPINPRGDKEIMESVNAPQFYRCDKPEQFLFKVRNISYPLKTYSVVVEKQELILRTSNKKYYKRFRITDMDRMRLPLEQNALTLSHDGNTLYIRYKKPTIIVEKERKAKEERMKLKEQRPPKDGDVDCNPQ
;
A
#
# COMPACT_ATOMS: atom_id res chain seq x y z
N MET A 1 16.54 -0.15 9.28
CA MET A 1 15.99 1.21 9.16
C MET A 1 14.52 0.99 8.87
N ALA A 2 13.63 1.41 9.79
CA ALA A 2 12.20 1.41 9.46
C ALA A 2 12.04 2.57 8.48
N ASP A 3 11.66 2.25 7.25
CA ASP A 3 11.50 3.23 6.18
C ASP A 3 10.51 4.30 6.67
N ASP A 4 11.02 5.52 6.87
CA ASP A 4 10.30 6.67 7.40
C ASP A 4 9.41 7.23 6.28
N TYR A 5 8.36 6.47 5.95
CA TYR A 5 7.48 6.79 4.85
C TYR A 5 6.62 8.01 5.19
N PRO A 6 6.40 8.95 4.24
CA PRO A 6 5.52 10.09 4.43
C PRO A 6 4.07 9.62 4.35
N ILE A 7 3.64 8.90 5.39
CA ILE A 7 2.29 8.37 5.50
C ILE A 7 1.50 9.36 6.36
N PRO A 8 0.45 10.00 5.82
CA PRO A 8 -0.36 10.91 6.62
C PRO A 8 -0.99 10.16 7.80
N PRO A 9 -1.09 10.82 8.97
CA PRO A 9 -1.58 10.20 10.20
C PRO A 9 -3.05 9.77 10.11
N ASP A 10 -3.81 10.39 9.19
CA ASP A 10 -5.16 9.99 8.83
C ASP A 10 -5.37 10.14 7.32
N LEU A 11 -6.27 9.33 6.76
CA LEU A 11 -6.64 9.33 5.35
C LEU A 11 -7.92 10.14 5.06
N SER A 12 -8.52 10.74 6.10
CA SER A 12 -9.68 11.62 5.96
C SER A 12 -9.27 13.00 5.44
N GLY A 13 -10.27 13.80 5.03
CA GLY A 13 -10.03 15.12 4.46
C GLY A 13 -9.46 15.07 3.03
N GLY A 14 -8.76 16.14 2.63
CA GLY A 14 -8.19 16.30 1.31
C GLY A 14 -9.22 16.49 0.18
N LYS A 15 -8.79 17.14 -0.90
CA LYS A 15 -9.59 17.30 -2.12
C LYS A 15 -9.51 16.03 -2.95
N LYS A 16 -10.65 15.37 -3.16
CA LYS A 16 -10.76 14.11 -3.89
C LYS A 16 -11.24 14.31 -5.32
N THR A 17 -10.56 13.68 -6.26
CA THR A 17 -10.95 13.57 -7.66
C THR A 17 -11.04 12.10 -8.03
N ALA A 18 -12.16 11.67 -8.60
CA ALA A 18 -12.39 10.27 -8.95
C ALA A 18 -12.70 10.14 -10.44
N PHE A 19 -12.18 9.08 -11.08
CA PHE A 19 -12.48 8.75 -12.48
C PHE A 19 -12.35 7.24 -12.69
N VAL A 20 -13.00 6.70 -13.73
CA VAL A 20 -12.97 5.27 -14.07
C VAL A 20 -12.22 5.07 -15.37
N VAL A 21 -11.22 4.18 -15.35
CA VAL A 21 -10.38 3.82 -16.50
C VAL A 21 -10.12 2.31 -16.44
N GLU A 22 -10.33 1.62 -17.57
CA GLU A 22 -10.00 0.19 -17.73
C GLU A 22 -10.58 -0.72 -16.63
N GLY A 23 -11.83 -0.49 -16.23
CA GLY A 23 -12.48 -1.30 -15.18
C GLY A 23 -11.91 -1.07 -13.77
N ARG A 24 -11.17 0.04 -13.57
CA ARG A 24 -10.68 0.47 -12.25
C ARG A 24 -11.19 1.85 -11.92
N ARG A 25 -11.60 2.04 -10.66
CA ARG A 25 -11.88 3.36 -10.11
C ARG A 25 -10.59 3.93 -9.54
N LYS A 26 -10.14 5.06 -10.09
CA LYS A 26 -8.95 5.78 -9.63
C LYS A 26 -9.38 7.01 -8.83
N ILE A 27 -8.78 7.19 -7.66
CA ILE A 27 -9.06 8.31 -6.77
C ILE A 27 -7.74 8.99 -6.44
N HIS A 28 -7.67 10.27 -6.77
CA HIS A 28 -6.58 11.14 -6.39
C HIS A 28 -7.03 12.04 -5.26
N THR A 29 -6.27 12.06 -4.16
CA THR A 29 -6.52 12.92 -3.00
C THR A 29 -5.32 13.81 -2.76
N VAL A 30 -5.57 15.12 -2.59
CA VAL A 30 -4.54 16.12 -2.29
C VAL A 30 -4.85 16.79 -0.95
N TRP A 31 -3.87 16.82 -0.05
CA TRP A 31 -3.94 17.52 1.24
C TRP A 31 -3.05 18.76 1.21
N GLU A 32 -3.64 19.91 0.84
CA GLU A 32 -2.95 21.20 0.83
C GLU A 32 -2.50 21.61 2.24
N ASP A 33 -3.32 21.31 3.25
CA ASP A 33 -3.06 21.54 4.67
C ASP A 33 -1.88 20.71 5.21
N LEU A 34 -1.57 19.58 4.58
CA LEU A 34 -0.44 18.71 4.92
C LEU A 34 0.77 18.92 3.99
N GLY A 35 0.95 20.14 3.49
CA GLY A 35 2.11 20.49 2.66
C GLY A 35 2.05 19.90 1.26
N GLY A 36 0.83 19.73 0.72
CA GLY A 36 0.60 19.26 -0.65
C GLY A 36 0.86 17.77 -0.85
N ILE A 37 0.75 16.95 0.20
CA ILE A 37 0.85 15.49 0.05
C ILE A 37 -0.25 15.01 -0.91
N GLU A 38 0.13 14.12 -1.82
CA GLU A 38 -0.75 13.49 -2.79
C GLU A 38 -0.87 11.99 -2.49
N MET A 39 -2.09 11.44 -2.63
CA MET A 39 -2.36 10.01 -2.60
C MET A 39 -3.14 9.61 -3.84
N ALA A 40 -2.71 8.52 -4.48
CA ALA A 40 -3.44 7.88 -5.55
C ALA A 40 -3.86 6.47 -5.11
N GLU A 41 -5.16 6.19 -5.20
CA GLU A 41 -5.75 4.89 -4.95
C GLU A 41 -6.37 4.32 -6.23
N GLU A 42 -6.21 3.02 -6.45
CA GLU A 42 -6.92 2.28 -7.49
C GLU A 42 -7.72 1.15 -6.88
N TYR A 43 -9.01 1.11 -7.19
CA TYR A 43 -9.95 0.08 -6.76
C TYR A 43 -10.44 -0.71 -7.96
N ASP A 44 -10.61 -2.01 -7.79
CA ASP A 44 -11.29 -2.86 -8.77
C ASP A 44 -12.77 -2.45 -8.86
N LEU A 45 -13.30 -2.24 -10.06
CA LEU A 45 -14.67 -1.75 -10.21
C LEU A 45 -15.73 -2.83 -9.89
N SER A 46 -15.38 -4.11 -10.01
CA SER A 46 -16.32 -5.23 -9.86
C SER A 46 -16.57 -5.58 -8.39
N ASN A 47 -15.52 -5.56 -7.56
CA ASN A 47 -15.58 -5.98 -6.16
C ASN A 47 -15.16 -4.88 -5.17
N ASP A 48 -14.65 -3.75 -5.67
CA ASP A 48 -14.23 -2.58 -4.88
C ASP A 48 -13.10 -2.91 -3.88
N GLU A 49 -12.30 -3.95 -4.18
CA GLU A 49 -11.03 -4.21 -3.51
C GLU A 49 -10.00 -3.14 -3.88
N LEU A 50 -9.24 -2.67 -2.89
CA LEU A 50 -8.13 -1.74 -3.08
C LEU A 50 -6.94 -2.48 -3.69
N LEU A 51 -6.60 -2.12 -4.92
CA LEU A 51 -5.50 -2.72 -5.68
C LEU A 51 -4.18 -2.01 -5.42
N ILE A 52 -4.22 -0.67 -5.43
CA ILE A 52 -3.03 0.17 -5.28
C ILE A 52 -3.37 1.32 -4.34
N ARG A 53 -2.45 1.62 -3.43
CA ARG A 53 -2.40 2.90 -2.72
C ARG A 53 -0.95 3.37 -2.69
N LYS A 54 -0.71 4.57 -3.17
CA LYS A 54 0.61 5.20 -3.19
C LYS A 54 0.55 6.67 -2.82
N PHE A 55 1.62 7.16 -2.22
CA PHE A 55 1.76 8.54 -1.76
C PHE A 55 2.91 9.21 -2.49
N LYS A 56 2.79 10.52 -2.69
CA LYS A 56 3.85 11.37 -3.21
C LYS A 56 3.91 12.62 -2.33
N LYS A 57 5.10 12.93 -1.81
CA LYS A 57 5.35 14.14 -1.02
C LYS A 57 6.11 15.15 -1.89
N PRO A 58 5.67 16.41 -1.98
CA PRO A 58 6.43 17.46 -2.65
C PRO A 58 7.83 17.60 -2.04
N THR A 59 8.84 17.81 -2.87
CA THR A 59 10.21 18.02 -2.36
C THR A 59 10.36 19.44 -1.81
N PRO A 60 11.21 19.67 -0.79
CA PRO A 60 11.41 21.01 -0.22
C PRO A 60 11.91 22.06 -1.23
N ILE A 61 12.50 21.61 -2.35
CA ILE A 61 13.12 22.46 -3.38
C ILE A 61 12.20 22.57 -4.63
N GLY A 62 10.92 22.19 -4.52
CA GLY A 62 9.94 22.39 -5.59
C GLY A 62 10.04 21.41 -6.78
N GLY A 63 10.83 20.33 -6.65
CA GLY A 63 10.84 19.21 -7.59
C GLY A 63 9.71 18.20 -7.33
N GLU A 64 9.39 17.41 -8.36
CA GLU A 64 8.41 16.31 -8.26
C GLU A 64 8.87 15.24 -7.27
N GLY A 65 8.00 14.90 -6.33
CA GLY A 65 8.25 13.82 -5.37
C GLY A 65 8.22 12.43 -6.01
N VAL A 66 8.81 11.45 -5.33
CA VAL A 66 8.76 10.04 -5.74
C VAL A 66 7.50 9.37 -5.18
N TRP A 67 6.81 8.58 -6.02
CA TRP A 67 5.69 7.76 -5.59
C TRP A 67 6.16 6.58 -4.74
N VAL A 68 5.60 6.46 -3.55
CA VAL A 68 5.84 5.38 -2.60
C VAL A 68 4.59 4.52 -2.49
N TYR A 69 4.70 3.23 -2.77
CA TYR A 69 3.59 2.28 -2.69
C TYR A 69 3.42 1.79 -1.25
N GLU A 70 2.22 1.97 -0.70
CA GLU A 70 1.79 1.38 0.56
C GLU A 70 1.09 0.02 0.32
N ILE A 71 0.21 -0.02 -0.68
CA ILE A 71 -0.56 -1.20 -1.09
C ILE A 71 -0.37 -1.38 -2.59
N GLY A 72 -0.29 -2.64 -3.01
CA GLY A 72 0.00 -3.04 -4.38
C GLY A 72 1.50 -3.14 -4.65
N GLU A 73 1.81 -3.37 -5.92
CA GLU A 73 3.18 -3.52 -6.41
C GLU A 73 3.51 -2.33 -7.32
N PRO A 74 4.71 -1.74 -7.22
CA PRO A 74 5.15 -0.79 -8.23
C PRO A 74 5.20 -1.48 -9.60
N PRO A 75 4.88 -0.80 -10.69
CA PRO A 75 5.07 -1.36 -12.02
C PRO A 75 6.53 -1.73 -12.22
N ILE A 76 6.77 -2.90 -12.82
CA ILE A 76 8.10 -3.35 -13.23
C ILE A 76 8.53 -2.40 -14.37
N ASN A 77 9.20 -1.31 -14.02
CA ASN A 77 9.73 -0.24 -14.89
C ASN A 77 8.72 0.75 -15.50
N PRO A 78 8.51 1.95 -14.90
CA PRO A 78 7.90 3.06 -15.60
C PRO A 78 8.89 3.90 -16.44
N ARG A 79 10.21 3.76 -16.22
CA ARG A 79 11.26 4.48 -16.97
C ARG A 79 12.43 3.52 -17.24
N GLY A 80 12.82 3.41 -18.51
CA GLY A 80 13.94 2.59 -18.97
C GLY A 80 15.31 3.14 -18.60
N ASP A 81 15.48 3.57 -17.35
CA ASP A 81 16.80 3.96 -16.86
C ASP A 81 17.61 2.70 -16.59
N LYS A 82 18.86 2.73 -17.09
CA LYS A 82 19.88 1.69 -16.92
C LYS A 82 20.41 1.66 -15.48
N GLU A 83 19.51 1.67 -14.50
CA GLU A 83 19.84 1.56 -13.08
C GLU A 83 20.00 0.10 -12.67
N ILE A 84 20.83 -0.10 -11.65
CA ILE A 84 21.07 -1.41 -11.03
C ILE A 84 19.74 -1.89 -10.44
N MET A 85 19.13 -2.87 -11.10
CA MET A 85 17.86 -3.46 -10.67
C MET A 85 18.12 -4.65 -9.74
N GLU A 86 17.25 -4.81 -8.73
CA GLU A 86 17.24 -6.05 -7.95
C GLU A 86 16.96 -7.25 -8.87
N SER A 87 17.59 -8.39 -8.56
CA SER A 87 17.36 -9.60 -9.33
C SER A 87 15.87 -9.96 -9.31
N VAL A 88 15.31 -10.36 -10.45
CA VAL A 88 13.95 -10.90 -10.52
C VAL A 88 13.74 -12.13 -9.63
N ASN A 89 14.83 -12.79 -9.20
CA ASN A 89 14.82 -13.92 -8.30
C ASN A 89 14.97 -13.52 -6.81
N ALA A 90 15.18 -12.25 -6.51
CA ALA A 90 15.21 -11.76 -5.14
C ALA A 90 13.79 -11.83 -4.53
N PRO A 91 13.66 -12.05 -3.20
CA PRO A 91 12.36 -12.04 -2.54
C PRO A 91 11.65 -10.69 -2.68
N GLN A 92 10.44 -10.71 -3.27
CA GLN A 92 9.64 -9.50 -3.49
C GLN A 92 8.54 -9.41 -2.45
N PHE A 93 8.52 -8.33 -1.68
CA PHE A 93 7.56 -8.08 -0.60
C PHE A 93 6.57 -7.00 -1.00
N TYR A 94 5.26 -7.28 -0.88
CA TYR A 94 4.22 -6.27 -1.09
C TYR A 94 2.95 -6.60 -0.30
N ARG A 95 2.11 -5.58 -0.10
CA ARG A 95 0.82 -5.67 0.61
C ARG A 95 -0.34 -5.71 -0.38
N CYS A 96 -1.29 -6.61 -0.17
CA CYS A 96 -2.45 -6.86 -1.04
C CYS A 96 -3.61 -7.29 -0.14
N ASP A 97 -4.29 -6.31 0.45
CA ASP A 97 -5.27 -6.55 1.50
C ASP A 97 -6.55 -7.25 1.00
N LYS A 98 -7.27 -7.84 1.95
CA LYS A 98 -8.59 -8.42 1.77
C LYS A 98 -9.58 -7.80 2.76
N PRO A 99 -10.90 -7.94 2.56
CA PRO A 99 -11.90 -7.30 3.42
C PRO A 99 -11.71 -7.58 4.92
N GLU A 100 -11.34 -8.80 5.28
CA GLU A 100 -11.24 -9.23 6.70
C GLU A 100 -9.81 -9.31 7.24
N GLN A 101 -8.80 -9.12 6.38
CA GLN A 101 -7.40 -9.34 6.75
C GLN A 101 -6.44 -8.44 5.98
N PHE A 102 -5.43 -7.93 6.66
CA PHE A 102 -4.25 -7.42 6.01
C PHE A 102 -3.47 -8.60 5.45
N LEU A 103 -3.01 -8.50 4.21
CA LEU A 103 -2.31 -9.59 3.56
C LEU A 103 -1.02 -9.07 2.94
N PHE A 104 0.09 -9.65 3.40
CA PHE A 104 1.41 -9.42 2.82
C PHE A 104 1.82 -10.67 2.07
N LYS A 105 2.37 -10.48 0.87
CA LYS A 105 2.90 -11.55 0.04
C LYS A 105 4.39 -11.36 -0.11
N VAL A 106 5.12 -12.45 0.03
CA VAL A 106 6.54 -12.52 -0.29
C VAL A 106 6.70 -13.53 -1.41
N ARG A 107 6.99 -13.08 -2.63
CA ARG A 107 7.25 -13.95 -3.79
C ARG A 107 8.72 -14.35 -3.84
N ASN A 108 9.04 -15.29 -4.72
CA ASN A 108 10.40 -15.77 -5.00
C ASN A 108 11.08 -16.40 -3.77
N ILE A 109 10.30 -17.13 -2.98
CA ILE A 109 10.81 -17.81 -1.80
C ILE A 109 10.40 -19.29 -1.81
N SER A 110 11.39 -20.16 -1.90
CA SER A 110 11.23 -21.59 -2.20
C SER A 110 11.32 -22.50 -0.98
N TYR A 111 11.66 -21.98 0.20
CA TYR A 111 11.73 -22.81 1.40
C TYR A 111 10.33 -23.21 1.87
N PRO A 112 10.18 -24.35 2.57
CA PRO A 112 8.88 -24.76 3.09
C PRO A 112 8.40 -23.85 4.23
N LEU A 113 7.09 -23.84 4.49
CA LEU A 113 6.44 -23.00 5.52
C LEU A 113 7.17 -23.02 6.89
N LYS A 114 7.61 -24.21 7.34
CA LYS A 114 8.32 -24.41 8.62
C LYS A 114 9.62 -23.62 8.76
N THR A 115 10.20 -23.15 7.66
CA THR A 115 11.42 -22.35 7.66
C THR A 115 11.15 -20.91 8.05
N TYR A 116 9.92 -20.44 7.89
CA TYR A 116 9.53 -19.05 8.16
C TYR A 116 8.91 -18.92 9.55
N SER A 117 9.14 -17.77 10.17
CA SER A 117 8.44 -17.33 11.36
C SER A 117 8.17 -15.85 11.28
N VAL A 118 7.00 -15.43 11.76
CA VAL A 118 6.63 -14.02 11.89
C VAL A 118 6.28 -13.76 13.34
N VAL A 119 6.98 -12.81 13.96
CA VAL A 119 6.76 -12.41 15.35
C VAL A 119 6.39 -10.94 15.44
N VAL A 120 5.52 -10.60 16.37
CA VAL A 120 5.18 -9.21 16.72
C VAL A 120 6.14 -8.71 17.79
N GLU A 121 6.86 -7.63 17.50
CA GLU A 121 7.75 -6.96 18.43
C GLU A 121 7.61 -5.43 18.31
N LYS A 122 7.32 -4.74 19.43
CA LYS A 122 7.30 -3.26 19.50
C LYS A 122 6.53 -2.57 18.36
N GLN A 123 5.30 -3.02 18.10
CA GLN A 123 4.43 -2.50 17.02
C GLN A 123 4.92 -2.82 15.59
N GLU A 124 5.82 -3.78 15.44
CA GLU A 124 6.28 -4.25 14.14
C GLU A 124 6.11 -5.75 13.99
N LEU A 125 6.03 -6.20 12.75
CA LEU A 125 6.11 -7.60 12.37
C LEU A 125 7.51 -7.89 11.86
N ILE A 126 8.09 -8.96 12.38
CA ILE A 126 9.43 -9.41 12.01
C ILE A 126 9.30 -10.77 11.35
N LEU A 127 9.46 -10.80 10.02
CA LEU A 127 9.61 -12.03 9.25
C LEU A 127 11.07 -12.45 9.25
N ARG A 128 11.33 -13.69 9.67
CA ARG A 128 12.66 -14.29 9.66
C ARG A 128 12.61 -15.75 9.23
N THR A 129 13.71 -16.20 8.63
CA THR A 129 13.94 -17.61 8.30
C THR A 129 14.90 -18.28 9.27
N SER A 130 14.70 -19.57 9.59
CA SER A 130 15.61 -20.34 10.46
C SER A 130 17.04 -20.47 9.91
N ASN A 131 17.20 -20.50 8.59
CA ASN A 131 18.50 -20.51 7.90
C ASN A 131 19.15 -19.12 7.74
N LYS A 132 18.54 -18.07 8.32
CA LYS A 132 19.01 -16.67 8.28
C LYS A 132 19.17 -16.07 6.87
N LYS A 133 18.52 -16.64 5.84
CA LYS A 133 18.59 -16.13 4.47
C LYS A 133 17.66 -14.97 4.19
N TYR A 134 16.61 -14.81 4.99
CA TYR A 134 15.66 -13.72 4.82
C TYR A 134 15.25 -13.13 6.17
N TYR A 135 15.24 -11.80 6.22
CA TYR A 135 14.83 -11.00 7.37
C TYR A 135 14.16 -9.74 6.87
N LYS A 136 12.95 -9.45 7.35
CA LYS A 136 12.21 -8.22 7.02
C LYS A 136 11.42 -7.75 8.24
N ARG A 137 11.55 -6.47 8.55
CA ARG A 137 10.68 -5.75 9.50
C ARG A 137 9.68 -4.94 8.70
N PHE A 138 8.43 -4.95 9.11
CA PHE A 138 7.37 -4.20 8.47
C PHE A 138 6.27 -3.87 9.48
N ARG A 139 5.45 -2.87 9.17
CA ARG A 139 4.35 -2.41 10.01
C ARG A 139 3.02 -2.58 9.29
N ILE A 140 1.94 -2.52 10.05
CA ILE A 140 0.60 -2.35 9.51
C ILE A 140 0.22 -0.91 9.76
N THR A 141 0.42 -0.08 8.76
CA THR A 141 0.22 1.37 8.78
C THR A 141 -1.18 1.77 9.25
N ASP A 142 -2.21 1.00 8.90
CA ASP A 142 -3.59 1.21 9.36
C ASP A 142 -3.75 1.00 10.87
N MET A 143 -3.02 0.05 11.45
CA MET A 143 -2.95 -0.13 12.91
C MET A 143 -2.24 1.05 13.55
N ASP A 144 -1.16 1.54 12.95
CA ASP A 144 -0.40 2.69 13.46
C ASP A 144 -1.24 3.99 13.43
N ARG A 145 -1.93 4.26 12.32
CA ARG A 145 -2.86 5.40 12.18
C ARG A 145 -3.94 5.38 13.25
N MET A 146 -4.48 4.20 13.55
CA MET A 146 -5.53 4.02 14.56
C MET A 146 -4.96 3.82 15.97
N ARG A 147 -3.63 3.82 16.14
CA ARG A 147 -2.93 3.54 17.40
C ARG A 147 -3.38 2.24 18.07
N LEU A 148 -3.64 1.21 17.27
CA LEU A 148 -4.06 -0.10 17.73
C LEU A 148 -2.83 -1.00 17.95
N PRO A 149 -2.75 -1.74 19.06
CA PRO A 149 -1.66 -2.66 19.30
C PRO A 149 -1.71 -3.84 18.33
N LEU A 150 -0.55 -4.30 17.89
CA LEU A 150 -0.44 -5.57 17.18
C LEU A 150 -0.50 -6.76 18.14
N GLU A 151 -1.16 -7.82 17.70
CA GLU A 151 -1.37 -9.05 18.47
C GLU A 151 -0.85 -10.28 17.71
N GLN A 152 -0.07 -11.14 18.36
CA GLN A 152 0.55 -12.31 17.72
C GLN A 152 -0.48 -13.37 17.26
N ASN A 153 -1.56 -13.54 18.00
CA ASN A 153 -2.64 -14.51 17.73
C ASN A 153 -3.45 -14.17 16.47
N ALA A 154 -3.45 -12.91 16.01
CA ALA A 154 -4.12 -12.47 14.80
C ALA A 154 -3.37 -12.86 13.52
N LEU A 155 -2.15 -13.38 13.64
CA LEU A 155 -1.31 -13.79 12.52
C LEU A 155 -1.62 -15.21 12.05
N THR A 156 -1.61 -15.39 10.74
CA THR A 156 -1.68 -16.72 10.11
C THR A 156 -0.77 -16.75 8.88
N LEU A 157 0.02 -17.81 8.77
CA LEU A 157 0.97 -18.01 7.68
C LEU A 157 0.53 -19.16 6.79
N SER A 158 0.69 -19.00 5.48
CA SER A 158 0.66 -20.13 4.54
C SER A 158 1.71 -19.93 3.46
N HIS A 159 2.14 -21.02 2.82
CA HIS A 159 3.09 -20.98 1.72
C HIS A 159 2.54 -21.81 0.56
N ASP A 160 2.50 -21.20 -0.62
CA ASP A 160 2.02 -21.83 -1.85
C ASP A 160 2.69 -21.16 -3.07
N GLY A 161 3.01 -21.95 -4.10
CA GLY A 161 3.56 -21.44 -5.37
C GLY A 161 4.74 -20.45 -5.22
N ASN A 162 5.77 -20.81 -4.46
CA ASN A 162 6.94 -19.96 -4.13
C ASN A 162 6.58 -18.60 -3.49
N THR A 163 5.41 -18.52 -2.86
CA THR A 163 4.89 -17.31 -2.23
C THR A 163 4.51 -17.60 -0.77
N LEU A 164 5.06 -16.83 0.16
CA LEU A 164 4.57 -16.80 1.55
C LEU A 164 3.46 -15.76 1.65
N TYR A 165 2.36 -16.17 2.26
CA TYR A 165 1.22 -15.34 2.58
C TYR A 165 1.21 -15.12 4.09
N ILE A 166 1.39 -13.87 4.50
CA ILE A 166 1.31 -13.42 5.89
C ILE A 166 -0.01 -12.68 6.04
N ARG A 167 -0.95 -13.30 6.75
CA ARG A 167 -2.27 -12.73 7.02
C ARG A 167 -2.32 -12.21 8.44
N TYR A 168 -2.88 -11.03 8.62
CA TYR A 168 -3.21 -10.47 9.93
C TYR A 168 -4.70 -10.12 9.95
N LYS A 169 -5.45 -10.71 10.87
CA LYS A 169 -6.89 -10.46 11.01
C LYS A 169 -7.15 -8.99 11.34
N LYS A 170 -8.00 -8.31 10.55
CA LYS A 170 -8.32 -6.90 10.81
C LYS A 170 -9.17 -6.78 12.08
N PRO A 171 -8.85 -5.84 12.98
CA PRO A 171 -9.77 -5.46 14.06
C PRO A 171 -11.08 -4.90 13.50
N THR A 172 -12.18 -5.13 14.20
CA THR A 172 -13.53 -4.68 13.78
C THR A 172 -13.61 -3.19 13.53
N ILE A 173 -12.93 -2.38 14.35
CA ILE A 173 -12.86 -0.92 14.19
C ILE A 173 -12.28 -0.50 12.83
N ILE A 174 -11.30 -1.23 12.31
CA ILE A 174 -10.73 -0.96 10.98
C ILE A 174 -11.72 -1.36 9.89
N VAL A 175 -12.32 -2.55 10.02
CA VAL A 175 -13.32 -3.04 9.06
C VAL A 175 -14.50 -2.06 8.94
N GLU A 176 -14.97 -1.52 10.06
CA GLU A 176 -16.03 -0.50 10.06
C GLU A 176 -15.59 0.82 9.43
N LYS A 177 -14.36 1.26 9.67
CA LYS A 177 -13.79 2.47 9.04
C LYS A 177 -13.68 2.29 7.52
N GLU A 178 -13.18 1.14 7.07
CA GLU A 178 -13.10 0.81 5.65
C GLU A 178 -14.48 0.73 4.99
N ARG A 179 -15.49 0.19 5.69
CA ARG A 179 -16.89 0.18 5.24
C ARG A 179 -17.43 1.60 5.04
N LYS A 180 -17.22 2.50 6.01
CA LYS A 180 -17.64 3.91 5.89
C LYS A 180 -16.92 4.61 4.74
N ALA A 181 -15.61 4.41 4.60
CA ALA A 181 -14.82 4.97 3.50
C ALA A 181 -15.31 4.46 2.13
N LYS A 182 -15.74 3.20 2.05
CA LYS A 182 -16.39 2.64 0.86
C LYS A 182 -17.70 3.35 0.53
N GLU A 183 -18.56 3.57 1.51
CA GLU A 183 -19.82 4.30 1.32
C GLU A 183 -19.59 5.74 0.86
N GLU A 184 -18.60 6.43 1.42
CA GLU A 184 -18.22 7.78 0.99
C GLU A 184 -17.66 7.78 -0.43
N ARG A 185 -16.79 6.82 -0.76
CA ARG A 185 -16.23 6.65 -2.10
C ARG A 185 -17.31 6.43 -3.15
N MET A 186 -18.32 5.61 -2.85
CA MET A 186 -19.44 5.34 -3.77
C MET A 186 -20.30 6.58 -4.05
N LYS A 187 -20.23 7.61 -3.21
CA LYS A 187 -20.94 8.90 -3.40
C LYS A 187 -20.13 9.91 -4.22
N LEU A 188 -18.85 9.65 -4.47
CA LEU A 188 -18.02 10.57 -5.26
C LEU A 188 -18.53 10.64 -6.69
N LYS A 189 -18.68 11.86 -7.21
CA LYS A 189 -18.97 12.07 -8.63
C LYS A 189 -17.74 11.71 -9.44
N GLU A 190 -17.91 10.76 -10.35
CA GLU A 190 -16.86 10.37 -11.29
C GLU A 190 -16.75 11.43 -12.38
N GLN A 191 -15.55 11.98 -12.52
CA GLN A 191 -15.21 12.93 -13.57
C GLN A 191 -14.76 12.17 -14.81
N ARG A 192 -14.78 12.85 -15.97
CA ARG A 192 -14.18 12.30 -17.18
C ARG A 192 -12.68 12.08 -16.91
N PRO A 193 -12.10 10.96 -17.38
CA PRO A 193 -10.67 10.76 -17.25
C PRO A 193 -9.93 11.92 -17.93
N PRO A 194 -8.81 12.40 -17.34
CA PRO A 194 -7.94 13.35 -18.03
C PRO A 194 -7.57 12.79 -19.40
N LYS A 195 -7.66 13.61 -20.46
CA LYS A 195 -7.08 13.23 -21.75
C LYS A 195 -5.56 13.26 -21.59
N ASP A 196 -4.85 12.29 -22.16
CA ASP A 196 -3.39 12.34 -22.25
C ASP A 196 -2.98 13.66 -22.92
N GLY A 197 -2.42 14.58 -22.14
CA GLY A 197 -1.98 15.91 -22.60
C GLY A 197 -2.58 17.12 -21.87
N ASP A 198 -3.67 16.99 -21.11
CA ASP A 198 -4.26 18.11 -20.33
C ASP A 198 -3.70 18.13 -18.90
N VAL A 199 -2.41 18.44 -18.77
CA VAL A 199 -1.84 19.00 -17.54
C VAL A 199 -1.32 20.38 -17.90
N ASP A 200 -2.23 21.31 -18.13
CA ASP A 200 -1.90 22.73 -18.14
C ASP A 200 -1.52 23.11 -16.70
N CYS A 201 -0.24 22.93 -16.38
CA CYS A 201 0.43 23.74 -15.38
C CYS A 201 0.35 25.17 -15.89
N ASN A 202 -0.60 25.96 -15.36
CA ASN A 202 -0.61 27.40 -15.56
C ASN A 202 0.18 28.03 -14.40
N PRO A 203 1.45 28.43 -14.59
CA PRO A 203 2.19 29.14 -13.55
C PRO A 203 1.64 30.58 -13.46
N GLN A 204 1.18 30.96 -12.28
CA GLN A 204 1.12 32.36 -11.85
C GLN A 204 2.20 32.62 -10.81
#